data_AF-A0A1T1D3W4-F1
#
_entry.id   AF-A0A1T1D3W4-F1
#
_cell.length_a   1.000
_cell.length_b   1.000
_cell.length_c   1.000
_cell.angle_alpha   90.00
_cell.angle_beta   90.00
_cell.angle_gamma   90.00
#
_symmetry.space_group_name_H-M   'P 1'
#
loop_
_entity.id
_entity.type
_entity.pdbx_description
1 polymer ?
#
loop_
_entity_poly.entity_id
_entity_poly.type
_entity_poly.pdbx_seq_one_letter_code
_entity_poly.pdbx_strand_id
1 'polypeptide(L)'
;MALDDLFEQLRHPNPNMRSRATVALARSDDPAVVPRLMAMLGEPDVPLRRSAVKALGTVGERAVQPLTEHLAGTDDLTVGSSCCKALAQVADQWTGLQFPASTLDLLCHKALEPNPVVQITAVMALGEMGEPALPRLQQILREGDVAVQVACINALAGLGLDAAQADLQAQAANETADAYVRESATAALARCSMARTRS
;
A
#
# COMPACT_ATOMS: atom_id res chain seq x y z
N MET A 1 -25.70 -14.83 -10.82
CA MET A 1 -25.74 -14.50 -9.38
C MET A 1 -26.01 -13.02 -9.30
N ALA A 2 -26.96 -12.58 -8.47
CA ALA A 2 -27.27 -11.16 -8.39
C ALA A 2 -26.07 -10.41 -7.78
N LEU A 3 -25.93 -9.12 -8.10
CA LEU A 3 -24.88 -8.28 -7.53
C LEU A 3 -24.98 -8.25 -6.00
N ASP A 4 -26.20 -8.21 -5.46
CA ASP A 4 -26.42 -8.21 -4.01
C ASP A 4 -25.95 -9.51 -3.33
N ASP A 5 -26.17 -10.67 -3.96
CA ASP A 5 -25.68 -11.95 -3.44
C ASP A 5 -24.15 -11.97 -3.33
N LEU A 6 -23.46 -11.31 -4.28
CA LEU A 6 -22.01 -11.20 -4.27
C LEU A 6 -21.52 -10.36 -3.08
N PHE A 7 -22.19 -9.24 -2.81
CA PHE A 7 -21.85 -8.39 -1.66
C PHE A 7 -22.13 -9.07 -0.33
N GLU A 8 -23.22 -9.81 -0.19
CA GLU A 8 -23.45 -10.62 1.02
C GLU A 8 -22.40 -11.72 1.18
N GLN A 9 -21.92 -12.32 0.08
CA GLN A 9 -20.85 -13.32 0.15
C GLN A 9 -19.51 -12.75 0.60
N LEU A 10 -19.25 -11.44 0.48
CA LEU A 10 -18.06 -10.81 1.07
C LEU A 10 -18.07 -10.83 2.60
N ARG A 11 -19.24 -10.99 3.24
CA ARG A 11 -19.40 -11.14 4.70
C ARG A 11 -19.34 -12.60 5.17
N HIS A 12 -19.33 -13.54 4.23
CA HIS A 12 -19.50 -14.94 4.58
C HIS A 12 -18.32 -15.45 5.44
N PRO A 13 -18.56 -16.25 6.51
CA PRO A 13 -17.49 -16.74 7.38
C PRO A 13 -16.47 -17.63 6.64
N ASN A 14 -16.91 -18.36 5.62
CA ASN A 14 -16.04 -19.16 4.75
C ASN A 14 -15.17 -18.26 3.83
N PRO A 15 -13.83 -18.27 3.98
CA PRO A 15 -12.92 -17.47 3.14
C PRO A 15 -12.99 -17.79 1.65
N ASN A 16 -13.34 -19.04 1.28
CA ASN A 16 -13.47 -19.43 -0.12
C ASN A 16 -14.68 -18.74 -0.78
N MET A 17 -15.76 -18.53 -0.03
CA MET A 17 -16.93 -17.79 -0.54
C MET A 17 -16.60 -16.31 -0.74
N ARG A 18 -15.90 -15.70 0.22
CA ARG A 18 -15.40 -14.32 0.07
C ARG A 18 -14.49 -14.18 -1.15
N SER A 19 -13.55 -15.09 -1.34
CA SER A 19 -12.63 -15.06 -2.48
C SER A 19 -13.35 -15.22 -3.83
N ARG A 20 -14.36 -16.11 -3.90
CA ARG A 20 -15.18 -16.26 -5.11
C ARG A 20 -15.97 -15.00 -5.42
N ALA A 21 -16.55 -14.37 -4.39
CA ALA A 21 -17.27 -13.12 -4.54
C ALA A 21 -16.35 -11.98 -4.99
N THR A 22 -15.16 -11.85 -4.39
CA THR A 22 -14.12 -10.89 -4.81
C THR A 22 -13.81 -11.03 -6.31
N VAL A 23 -13.50 -12.24 -6.79
CA VAL A 23 -13.16 -12.47 -8.21
C VAL A 23 -14.34 -12.16 -9.13
N ALA A 24 -15.55 -12.56 -8.74
CA ALA A 24 -16.74 -12.31 -9.54
C ALA A 24 -17.11 -10.81 -9.60
N LEU A 25 -16.96 -10.07 -8.49
CA LEU A 25 -17.15 -8.62 -8.45
C LEU A 25 -16.11 -7.90 -9.32
N ALA A 26 -14.84 -8.30 -9.24
CA ALA A 26 -13.76 -7.69 -10.02
C ALA A 26 -13.95 -7.87 -11.54
N ARG A 27 -14.53 -9.00 -11.97
CA ARG A 27 -14.87 -9.27 -13.37
C ARG A 27 -16.18 -8.63 -13.83
N SER A 28 -16.92 -7.99 -12.94
CA SER A 28 -18.18 -7.35 -13.28
C SER A 28 -17.94 -5.97 -13.90
N ASP A 29 -18.64 -5.70 -15.00
CA ASP A 29 -18.67 -4.39 -15.65
C ASP A 29 -19.73 -3.46 -15.04
N ASP A 30 -20.44 -3.92 -13.99
CA ASP A 30 -21.43 -3.11 -13.31
C ASP A 30 -20.76 -1.88 -12.63
N PRO A 31 -21.17 -0.65 -12.99
CA PRO A 31 -20.55 0.58 -12.48
C PRO A 31 -20.76 0.76 -10.97
N ALA A 32 -21.73 0.08 -10.35
CA ALA A 32 -21.98 0.14 -8.92
C ALA A 32 -20.96 -0.66 -8.08
N VAL A 33 -20.15 -1.53 -8.69
CA VAL A 33 -19.20 -2.39 -7.97
C VAL A 33 -18.19 -1.56 -7.18
N VAL A 34 -17.49 -0.64 -7.84
CA VAL A 34 -16.43 0.16 -7.19
C VAL A 34 -17.01 1.06 -6.09
N PRO A 35 -18.07 1.87 -6.33
CA PRO A 35 -18.69 2.68 -5.28
C PRO A 35 -19.14 1.87 -4.06
N ARG A 36 -19.73 0.70 -4.26
CA ARG A 36 -20.16 -0.17 -3.14
C ARG A 36 -18.98 -0.74 -2.36
N LEU A 37 -17.93 -1.19 -3.05
CA LEU A 37 -16.71 -1.65 -2.38
C LEU A 37 -16.01 -0.53 -1.61
N MET A 38 -16.00 0.69 -2.14
CA MET A 38 -15.46 1.89 -1.48
C MET A 38 -16.20 2.20 -0.18
N ALA A 39 -17.54 2.13 -0.18
CA ALA A 39 -18.35 2.35 1.02
C ALA A 39 -18.01 1.35 2.15
N MET A 40 -17.53 0.16 1.81
CA MET A 40 -17.17 -0.87 2.77
C MET A 40 -15.81 -0.65 3.44
N LEU A 41 -15.00 0.33 3.00
CA LEU A 41 -13.68 0.59 3.56
C LEU A 41 -13.72 1.19 4.98
N GLY A 42 -14.85 1.78 5.37
CA GLY A 42 -15.06 2.36 6.71
C GLY A 42 -15.90 1.49 7.65
N GLU A 43 -16.41 0.34 7.19
CA GLU A 43 -17.31 -0.50 7.98
C GLU A 43 -16.61 -1.06 9.24
N PRO A 44 -17.29 -1.18 10.39
CA PRO A 44 -16.67 -1.68 11.63
C PRO A 44 -16.22 -3.15 11.52
N ASP A 45 -16.86 -3.95 10.67
CA ASP A 45 -16.54 -5.36 10.46
C ASP A 45 -15.18 -5.54 9.75
N VAL A 46 -14.15 -5.98 10.48
CA VAL A 46 -12.77 -6.14 10.00
C VAL A 46 -12.69 -7.14 8.84
N PRO A 47 -13.23 -8.38 8.92
CA PRO A 47 -13.34 -9.30 7.79
C PRO A 47 -13.94 -8.67 6.53
N LEU A 48 -14.99 -7.86 6.68
CA LEU A 48 -15.63 -7.21 5.56
C LEU A 48 -14.73 -6.16 4.90
N ARG A 49 -14.13 -5.26 5.70
CA ARG A 49 -13.16 -4.28 5.19
C ARG A 49 -12.02 -4.94 4.44
N ARG A 50 -11.45 -6.03 4.99
CA ARG A 50 -10.36 -6.77 4.35
C ARG A 50 -10.79 -7.37 3.01
N SER A 51 -12.03 -7.84 2.92
CA SER A 51 -12.59 -8.39 1.69
C SER A 51 -12.85 -7.29 0.66
N ALA A 52 -13.29 -6.10 1.09
CA ALA A 52 -13.43 -4.93 0.23
C ALA A 52 -12.08 -4.44 -0.32
N VAL A 53 -11.07 -4.31 0.54
CA VAL A 53 -9.68 -3.98 0.15
C VAL A 53 -9.15 -4.98 -0.88
N LYS A 54 -9.31 -6.29 -0.62
CA LYS A 54 -8.88 -7.32 -1.57
C LYS A 54 -9.62 -7.22 -2.90
N ALA A 55 -10.93 -7.00 -2.87
CA ALA A 55 -11.74 -6.87 -4.07
C ALA A 55 -11.38 -5.63 -4.90
N LEU A 56 -11.13 -4.49 -4.27
CA LEU A 56 -10.64 -3.29 -4.94
C LEU A 56 -9.25 -3.51 -5.56
N GLY A 57 -8.35 -4.23 -4.87
CA GLY A 57 -7.09 -4.71 -5.44
C GLY A 57 -7.27 -5.54 -6.70
N THR A 58 -8.20 -6.50 -6.67
CA THR A 58 -8.52 -7.36 -7.81
C THR A 58 -9.23 -6.63 -8.94
N VAL A 59 -9.98 -5.55 -8.65
CA VAL A 59 -10.58 -4.68 -9.68
C VAL A 59 -9.50 -3.96 -10.49
N GLY A 60 -8.39 -3.58 -9.87
CA GLY A 60 -7.24 -3.00 -10.57
C GLY A 60 -7.37 -1.52 -10.90
N GLU A 61 -6.98 -1.13 -12.12
CA GLU A 61 -6.90 0.26 -12.59
C GLU A 61 -8.18 1.07 -12.31
N ARG A 62 -9.35 0.47 -12.53
CA ARG A 62 -10.67 1.08 -12.28
C ARG A 62 -10.86 1.56 -10.83
N ALA A 63 -10.12 1.01 -9.87
CA ALA A 63 -10.18 1.39 -8.46
C ALA A 63 -9.20 2.52 -8.11
N VAL A 64 -8.15 2.78 -8.91
CA VAL A 64 -7.06 3.69 -8.54
C VAL A 64 -7.52 5.12 -8.32
N GLN A 65 -8.26 5.70 -9.27
CA GLN A 65 -8.75 7.07 -9.14
C GLN A 65 -9.73 7.21 -7.96
N PRO A 66 -10.79 6.37 -7.82
CA PRO A 66 -11.69 6.44 -6.67
C PRO A 66 -10.99 6.28 -5.32
N LEU A 67 -10.00 5.38 -5.23
CA LEU A 67 -9.19 5.20 -4.01
C LEU A 67 -8.35 6.44 -3.68
N THR A 68 -7.76 7.06 -4.70
CA THR A 68 -6.95 8.27 -4.56
C THR A 68 -7.80 9.44 -4.08
N GLU A 69 -8.96 9.65 -4.69
CA GLU A 69 -9.90 10.71 -4.32
C GLU A 69 -10.45 10.51 -2.91
N HIS A 70 -10.79 9.27 -2.53
CA HIS A 70 -11.30 8.97 -1.21
C HIS A 70 -10.23 9.13 -0.12
N LEU A 71 -8.99 8.73 -0.39
CA LEU A 71 -7.86 8.97 0.51
C LEU A 71 -7.56 10.47 0.69
N ALA A 72 -7.71 11.26 -0.36
CA ALA A 72 -7.50 12.71 -0.30
C ALA A 72 -8.58 13.43 0.54
N GLY A 73 -9.83 12.94 0.49
CA GLY A 73 -10.97 13.57 1.14
C GLY A 73 -11.31 13.07 2.54
N THR A 74 -10.56 12.12 3.10
CA THR A 74 -10.87 11.49 4.39
C THR A 74 -9.86 11.84 5.48
N ASP A 75 -10.36 12.20 6.66
CA ASP A 75 -9.59 12.29 7.91
C ASP A 75 -9.74 11.02 8.77
N ASP A 76 -10.65 10.11 8.41
CA ASP A 76 -10.83 8.84 9.11
C ASP A 76 -9.63 7.90 8.89
N LEU A 77 -8.99 7.50 9.99
CA LEU A 77 -7.78 6.67 10.01
C LEU A 77 -8.01 5.28 9.41
N THR A 78 -9.19 4.71 9.66
CA THR A 78 -9.56 3.37 9.18
C THR A 78 -9.78 3.40 7.68
N VAL A 79 -10.50 4.40 7.18
CA VAL A 79 -10.76 4.59 5.76
C VAL A 79 -9.44 4.90 5.03
N GLY A 80 -8.64 5.83 5.54
CA GLY A 80 -7.35 6.19 4.95
C GLY A 80 -6.40 4.99 4.86
N SER A 81 -6.23 4.24 5.95
CA SER A 81 -5.43 3.01 5.96
C SER A 81 -5.94 1.96 4.98
N SER A 82 -7.27 1.82 4.87
CA SER A 82 -7.88 0.87 3.95
C SER A 82 -7.68 1.29 2.48
N CYS A 83 -7.72 2.59 2.18
CA CYS A 83 -7.40 3.11 0.85
C CYS A 83 -5.94 2.82 0.47
N CYS A 84 -4.98 3.12 1.36
CA CYS A 84 -3.57 2.80 1.13
C CYS A 84 -3.35 1.30 0.89
N LYS A 85 -3.98 0.44 1.71
CA LYS A 85 -3.89 -1.03 1.53
C LYS A 85 -4.51 -1.50 0.22
N ALA A 86 -5.61 -0.90 -0.21
CA ALA A 86 -6.22 -1.24 -1.49
C ALA A 86 -5.35 -0.80 -2.66
N LEU A 87 -4.73 0.39 -2.61
CA LEU A 87 -3.75 0.83 -3.62
C LEU A 87 -2.52 -0.09 -3.67
N ALA A 88 -2.01 -0.52 -2.51
CA ALA A 88 -0.94 -1.51 -2.41
C ALA A 88 -1.34 -2.85 -3.06
N GLN A 89 -2.56 -3.32 -2.80
CA GLN A 89 -3.11 -4.54 -3.41
C GLN A 89 -3.31 -4.42 -4.92
N VAL A 90 -3.66 -3.23 -5.42
CA VAL A 90 -3.69 -2.98 -6.87
C VAL A 90 -2.29 -3.12 -7.44
N ALA A 91 -1.27 -2.53 -6.81
CA ALA A 91 0.11 -2.57 -7.28
C ALA A 91 0.67 -4.01 -7.30
N ASP A 92 0.42 -4.78 -6.24
CA ASP A 92 0.82 -6.20 -6.12
C ASP A 92 0.14 -7.08 -7.18
N GLN A 93 -1.17 -6.92 -7.39
CA GLN A 93 -1.94 -7.78 -8.31
C GLN A 93 -1.78 -7.39 -9.79
N TRP A 94 -1.47 -6.13 -10.08
CA TRP A 94 -1.41 -5.58 -11.44
C TRP A 94 -0.01 -5.05 -11.76
N THR A 95 0.96 -5.96 -11.80
CA THR A 95 2.35 -5.67 -12.16
C THR A 95 2.42 -4.95 -13.51
N GLY A 96 3.04 -3.77 -13.54
CA GLY A 96 3.16 -2.94 -14.75
C GLY A 96 2.08 -1.87 -14.91
N LEU A 97 1.09 -1.82 -14.03
CA LEU A 97 0.14 -0.71 -13.97
C LEU A 97 0.87 0.61 -13.67
N GLN A 98 0.57 1.64 -14.44
CA GLN A 98 1.10 2.98 -14.22
C GLN A 98 0.20 3.74 -13.27
N PHE A 99 0.68 4.00 -12.05
CA PHE A 99 -0.02 4.84 -11.10
C PHE A 99 0.12 6.32 -11.48
N PRO A 100 -0.96 7.13 -11.36
CA PRO A 100 -0.86 8.56 -11.54
C PRO A 100 0.16 9.18 -10.58
N ALA A 101 0.93 10.17 -11.06
CA ALA A 101 1.87 10.90 -10.22
C ALA A 101 1.18 11.53 -9.00
N SER A 102 -0.07 12.00 -9.16
CA SER A 102 -0.89 12.52 -8.08
C SER A 102 -1.17 11.49 -6.98
N THR A 103 -1.32 10.21 -7.32
CA THR A 103 -1.48 9.13 -6.32
C THR A 103 -0.19 8.92 -5.53
N LEU A 104 0.96 8.92 -6.21
CA LEU A 104 2.28 8.80 -5.56
C LEU A 104 2.54 9.99 -4.63
N ASP A 105 2.25 11.20 -5.09
CA ASP A 105 2.42 12.44 -4.32
C ASP A 105 1.50 12.48 -3.11
N LEU A 106 0.24 12.04 -3.26
CA LEU A 106 -0.70 11.94 -2.16
C LEU A 106 -0.22 10.94 -1.09
N LEU A 107 0.24 9.75 -1.50
CA LEU A 107 0.78 8.78 -0.55
C LEU A 107 2.04 9.31 0.15
N CYS A 108 2.91 10.03 -0.57
CA CYS A 108 4.06 10.69 0.03
C CYS A 108 3.65 11.72 1.08
N HIS A 109 2.67 12.56 0.76
CA HIS A 109 2.12 13.52 1.72
C HIS A 109 1.54 12.80 2.96
N LYS A 110 0.71 11.78 2.75
CA LYS A 110 0.09 11.00 3.84
C LYS A 110 1.13 10.24 4.68
N ALA A 111 2.29 9.92 4.13
CA ALA A 111 3.43 9.33 4.84
C ALA A 111 4.16 10.32 5.77
N LEU A 112 4.08 11.63 5.48
CA LEU A 112 4.77 12.69 6.22
C LEU A 112 3.85 13.45 7.19
N GLU A 113 2.53 13.36 7.03
CA GLU A 113 1.55 13.90 7.98
C GLU A 113 1.56 13.14 9.33
N PRO A 114 1.29 13.79 10.47
CA PRO A 114 1.33 13.17 11.80
C PRO A 114 0.12 12.26 12.05
N ASN A 115 0.10 11.10 11.37
CA ASN A 115 -0.96 10.12 11.44
C ASN A 115 -0.39 8.69 11.45
N PRO A 116 -0.10 8.11 12.63
CA PRO A 116 0.67 6.87 12.76
C PRO A 116 0.13 5.68 11.96
N VAL A 117 -1.19 5.57 11.83
CA VAL A 117 -1.83 4.44 11.14
C VAL A 117 -1.71 4.59 9.62
N VAL A 118 -1.94 5.80 9.11
CA VAL A 118 -1.94 6.06 7.67
C VAL A 118 -0.50 6.13 7.16
N GLN A 119 0.41 6.75 7.91
CA GLN A 119 1.81 6.96 7.53
C GLN A 119 2.49 5.67 7.03
N ILE A 120 2.50 4.64 7.89
CA ILE A 120 3.16 3.36 7.58
C ILE A 120 2.48 2.69 6.38
N THR A 121 1.15 2.73 6.31
CA THR A 121 0.42 2.09 5.20
C THR A 121 0.61 2.82 3.88
N ALA A 122 0.83 4.13 3.90
CA ALA A 122 1.17 4.90 2.71
C ALA A 122 2.57 4.55 2.20
N VAL A 123 3.56 4.42 3.11
CA VAL A 123 4.90 3.95 2.76
C VAL A 123 4.87 2.54 2.18
N MET A 124 4.11 1.63 2.77
CA MET A 124 3.94 0.28 2.25
C MET A 124 3.35 0.30 0.83
N ALA A 125 2.31 1.11 0.60
CA ALA A 125 1.70 1.23 -0.72
C ALA A 125 2.70 1.75 -1.77
N LEU A 126 3.51 2.75 -1.42
CA LEU A 126 4.59 3.24 -2.29
C LEU A 126 5.63 2.14 -2.58
N GLY A 127 5.97 1.31 -1.59
CA GLY A 127 6.86 0.15 -1.78
C GLY A 127 6.33 -0.84 -2.82
N GLU A 128 5.04 -1.18 -2.74
CA GLU A 128 4.42 -2.10 -3.73
C GLU A 128 4.33 -1.48 -5.13
N MET A 129 4.32 -0.15 -5.25
CA MET A 129 4.27 0.55 -6.54
C MET A 129 5.61 0.54 -7.31
N GLY A 130 6.71 0.13 -6.67
CA GLY A 130 7.96 -0.12 -7.37
C GLY A 130 8.82 1.13 -7.65
N GLU A 131 9.63 1.03 -8.71
CA GLU A 131 10.57 2.09 -9.15
C GLU A 131 9.94 3.49 -9.31
N PRO A 132 8.71 3.67 -9.85
CA PRO A 132 8.10 4.99 -9.95
C PRO A 132 7.94 5.73 -8.60
N ALA A 133 7.83 4.98 -7.49
CA ALA A 133 7.70 5.54 -6.16
C ALA A 133 9.04 5.90 -5.51
N LEU A 134 10.18 5.51 -6.10
CA LEU A 134 11.51 5.70 -5.52
C LEU A 134 11.80 7.16 -5.12
N PRO A 135 11.51 8.19 -5.95
CA PRO A 135 11.76 9.58 -5.55
C PRO A 135 10.97 10.02 -4.32
N ARG A 136 9.76 9.47 -4.14
CA ARG A 136 8.89 9.77 -2.97
C ARG A 136 9.41 9.05 -1.73
N LEU A 137 9.83 7.79 -1.86
CA LEU A 137 10.48 7.06 -0.77
C LEU A 137 11.79 7.75 -0.32
N GLN A 138 12.59 8.27 -1.25
CA GLN A 138 13.79 9.06 -0.91
C GLN A 138 13.47 10.36 -0.15
N GLN A 139 12.35 11.00 -0.45
CA GLN A 139 11.87 12.15 0.32
C GLN A 139 11.45 11.72 1.73
N ILE A 140 10.65 10.66 1.84
CA ILE A 140 10.18 10.11 3.11
C ILE A 140 11.35 9.69 4.01
N LEU A 141 12.39 9.08 3.46
CA LEU A 141 13.59 8.70 4.21
C LEU A 141 14.30 9.91 4.84
N ARG A 142 14.23 11.08 4.22
CA ARG A 142 14.88 12.31 4.71
C ARG A 142 14.01 13.08 5.71
N GLU A 143 12.71 13.15 5.44
CA GLU A 143 11.79 14.05 6.16
C GLU A 143 10.93 13.35 7.21
N GLY A 144 10.79 12.02 7.13
CA GLY A 144 9.96 11.24 8.04
C GLY A 144 10.53 11.16 9.45
N ASP A 145 9.66 10.89 10.42
CA ASP A 145 10.07 10.49 11.77
C ASP A 145 10.73 9.10 11.77
N VAL A 146 11.31 8.72 12.90
CA VAL A 146 12.03 7.44 13.06
C VAL A 146 11.20 6.23 12.62
N ALA A 147 9.90 6.19 12.94
CA ALA A 147 9.05 5.05 12.59
C ALA A 147 8.79 5.00 11.08
N VAL A 148 8.51 6.17 10.48
CA VAL A 148 8.30 6.32 9.04
C VAL A 148 9.57 6.00 8.25
N GLN A 149 10.73 6.47 8.70
CA GLN A 149 12.04 6.18 8.10
C GLN A 149 12.34 4.68 8.10
N VAL A 150 12.05 3.98 9.21
CA VAL A 150 12.26 2.52 9.31
C VAL A 150 11.32 1.75 8.37
N ALA A 151 10.06 2.17 8.26
CA ALA A 151 9.14 1.60 7.27
C ALA A 151 9.63 1.86 5.84
N CYS A 152 10.15 3.07 5.58
CA CYS A 152 10.70 3.44 4.27
C CYS A 152 11.93 2.61 3.91
N ILE A 153 12.82 2.36 4.87
CA ILE A 153 13.96 1.46 4.71
C ILE A 153 13.50 0.06 4.29
N ASN A 154 12.44 -0.46 4.91
CA ASN A 154 11.91 -1.77 4.55
C ASN A 154 11.28 -1.80 3.15
N ALA A 155 10.55 -0.74 2.77
CA ALA A 155 10.02 -0.58 1.42
C ALA A 155 11.15 -0.54 0.39
N LEU A 156 12.16 0.31 0.58
CA LEU A 156 13.34 0.43 -0.28
C LEU A 156 14.10 -0.89 -0.42
N ALA A 157 14.25 -1.63 0.67
CA ALA A 157 14.89 -2.96 0.65
C ALA A 157 14.10 -3.97 -0.19
N GLY A 158 12.76 -3.92 -0.13
CA GLY A 158 11.87 -4.78 -0.90
C GLY A 158 11.92 -4.51 -2.41
N LEU A 159 12.23 -3.28 -2.83
CA LEU A 159 12.30 -2.90 -4.24
C LEU A 159 13.43 -3.62 -5.00
N GLY A 160 14.54 -3.94 -4.32
CA GLY A 160 15.69 -4.58 -4.95
C GLY A 160 16.43 -3.73 -5.99
N LEU A 161 16.18 -2.42 -6.04
CA LEU A 161 16.80 -1.48 -6.98
C LEU A 161 18.20 -1.05 -6.49
N ASP A 162 19.15 -0.90 -7.42
CA ASP A 162 20.51 -0.43 -7.09
C ASP A 162 20.51 0.98 -6.48
N ALA A 163 19.65 1.87 -6.98
CA ALA A 163 19.47 3.20 -6.41
C ALA A 163 18.97 3.14 -4.95
N ALA A 164 17.99 2.27 -4.67
CA ALA A 164 17.50 2.06 -3.30
C ALA A 164 18.60 1.49 -2.39
N GLN A 165 19.47 0.61 -2.91
CA GLN A 165 20.62 0.12 -2.14
C GLN A 165 21.61 1.23 -1.80
N ALA A 166 21.89 2.15 -2.73
CA ALA A 166 22.76 3.29 -2.47
C ALA A 166 22.19 4.18 -1.35
N ASP A 167 20.88 4.42 -1.36
CA ASP A 167 20.19 5.18 -0.30
C ASP A 167 20.31 4.49 1.06
N LEU A 168 20.14 3.17 1.12
CA LEU A 168 20.30 2.39 2.35
C LEU A 168 21.74 2.42 2.88
N GLN A 169 22.74 2.38 2.01
CA GLN A 169 24.16 2.51 2.39
C GLN A 169 24.46 3.89 2.97
N ALA A 170 23.97 4.94 2.31
CA ALA A 170 24.12 6.32 2.79
C ALA A 170 23.48 6.48 4.18
N GLN A 171 22.29 5.91 4.39
CA GLN A 171 21.60 6.02 5.68
C GLN A 171 22.27 5.20 6.79
N ALA A 172 22.81 4.02 6.48
CA ALA A 172 23.58 3.23 7.44
C ALA A 172 24.85 3.95 7.90
N ALA A 173 25.50 4.71 7.01
CA ALA A 173 26.71 5.49 7.29
C ALA A 173 26.44 6.89 7.87
N ASN A 174 25.18 7.32 7.96
CA ASN A 174 24.83 8.66 8.41
C ASN A 174 24.99 8.77 9.94
N GLU A 175 26.13 9.28 10.41
CA GLU A 175 26.42 9.42 11.86
C GLU A 175 25.41 10.31 12.61
N THR A 176 24.75 11.23 11.90
CA THR A 176 23.74 12.16 12.48
C THR A 176 22.33 11.59 12.52
N ALA A 177 22.08 10.45 11.86
CA ALA A 177 20.78 9.78 11.90
C ALA A 177 20.55 9.06 13.24
N ASP A 178 19.27 8.87 13.57
CA ASP A 178 18.87 8.07 14.73
C ASP A 178 19.48 6.66 14.68
N ALA A 179 19.94 6.16 15.83
CA ALA A 179 20.62 4.87 15.91
C ALA A 179 19.76 3.71 15.36
N TYR A 180 18.46 3.72 15.65
CA TYR A 180 17.52 2.69 15.19
C TYR A 180 17.33 2.71 13.68
N VAL A 181 17.34 3.91 13.08
CA VAL A 181 17.26 4.08 11.62
C VAL A 181 18.51 3.51 10.93
N ARG A 182 19.71 3.77 11.48
CA ARG A 182 20.97 3.24 10.94
C ARG A 182 21.06 1.72 11.06
N GLU A 183 20.68 1.17 12.21
CA GLU A 183 20.63 -0.28 12.43
C GLU A 183 19.64 -0.94 11.47
N SER A 184 18.47 -0.33 11.27
CA SER A 184 17.46 -0.82 10.33
C SER A 184 17.99 -0.83 8.90
N ALA A 185 18.70 0.22 8.47
CA ALA A 185 19.32 0.29 7.15
C ALA A 185 20.41 -0.79 6.97
N THR A 186 21.23 -1.01 8.01
CA THR A 186 22.25 -2.08 8.01
C THR A 186 21.60 -3.47 7.89
N ALA A 187 20.54 -3.72 8.66
CA ALA A 187 19.80 -4.97 8.62
C ALA A 187 19.08 -5.17 7.27
N ALA A 188 18.60 -4.09 6.65
CA ALA A 188 18.03 -4.12 5.31
C ALA A 188 19.06 -4.54 4.25
N LEU A 189 20.26 -3.95 4.27
CA LEU A 189 21.35 -4.30 3.36
C LEU A 189 21.75 -5.78 3.49
N ALA A 190 21.83 -6.29 4.72
CA ALA A 190 22.13 -7.71 4.97
C ALA A 190 21.04 -8.65 4.39
N ARG A 191 19.76 -8.27 4.48
CA ARG A 191 18.67 -9.03 3.85
C ARG A 191 18.77 -9.04 2.32
N CYS A 192 19.07 -7.88 1.72
CA CYS A 192 19.20 -7.75 0.27
C CYS A 192 20.39 -8.56 -0.30
N SER A 193 21.49 -8.69 0.45
CA SER A 193 22.64 -9.51 0.03
C SER A 193 22.37 -11.01 0.15
N MET A 194 21.66 -11.44 1.20
CA MET A 194 21.23 -12.83 1.36
C MET A 194 20.20 -13.26 0.31
N ALA A 195 19.32 -12.37 -0.14
CA ALA A 195 18.37 -12.66 -1.20
C ALA A 195 19.06 -12.90 -2.56
N ARG A 196 20.05 -12.06 -2.90
CA ARG A 196 20.82 -12.15 -4.16
C ARG A 196 21.74 -13.38 -4.25
N THR A 197 22.14 -13.95 -3.12
CA THR A 197 23.00 -15.16 -3.09
C THR A 197 22.20 -16.46 -3.18
N ARG A 198 20.86 -16.40 -3.11
CA ARG A 198 19.95 -17.57 -3.15
C ARG A 198 19.18 -17.70 -4.48
N SER A 199 19.24 -16.71 -5.36
CA SER A 199 18.63 -16.67 -6.70
C SER A 199 19.63 -17.06 -7.77
#